data_AF-A0AAW8L4B8-F1
#
_entry.id   AF-A0AAW8L4B8-F1
#
_cell.length_a   1.000
_cell.length_b   1.000
_cell.length_c   1.000
_cell.angle_alpha   90.00
_cell.angle_beta   90.00
_cell.angle_gamma   90.00
#
_symmetry.space_group_name_H-M   'P 1'
#
loop_
_entity.id
_entity.type
_entity.pdbx_description
1 polymer ?
#
loop_
_entity_poly.entity_id
_entity_poly.type
_entity_poly.pdbx_seq_one_letter_code
_entity_poly.pdbx_strand_id
1 'polypeptide(L)'
;MKHFRFSIFFTVVCLALSAYWGFTHGPEAGVSTMLKALTITAILAVMEVSLSFDNAVVNASVLRNWDPFWKMLFLTVGILIAVFGMRLIFPVAIVAVTADMGMIEVAKLALNDPKTYSERLMAHHAEISAFGGTFLLLVFLNFFFDEEKETHWFRWLEAKLSSLASVPAMSVFIALIAMLIMAANVDESQR
;
A
#
# COMPACT_ATOMS: atom_id res chain seq x y z
N MET A 1 0.22 30.94 2.45
CA MET A 1 -1.08 30.73 1.76
C MET A 1 -0.99 30.59 0.25
N LYS A 2 -0.14 31.35 -0.49
CA LYS A 2 -0.10 31.26 -1.98
C LYS A 2 0.27 29.87 -2.53
N HIS A 3 1.14 29.11 -1.86
CA HIS A 3 1.56 27.77 -2.30
C HIS A 3 0.53 26.65 -2.05
N PHE A 4 -0.47 26.87 -1.18
CA PHE A 4 -1.47 25.84 -0.81
C PHE A 4 -2.86 26.10 -1.41
N ARG A 5 -3.02 27.14 -2.25
CA ARG A 5 -4.34 27.48 -2.81
C ARG A 5 -4.89 26.36 -3.69
N PHE A 6 -4.02 25.76 -4.50
CA PHE A 6 -4.39 24.65 -5.37
C PHE A 6 -4.75 23.40 -4.56
N SER A 7 -3.94 23.03 -3.57
CA SER A 7 -4.21 21.85 -2.74
C SER A 7 -5.51 21.99 -1.95
N ILE A 8 -5.76 23.16 -1.34
CA ILE A 8 -7.01 23.40 -0.61
C ILE A 8 -8.22 23.34 -1.54
N PHE A 9 -8.15 23.98 -2.70
CA PHE A 9 -9.22 23.93 -3.69
C PHE A 9 -9.51 22.49 -4.13
N PHE A 10 -8.46 21.73 -4.47
CA PHE A 10 -8.57 20.33 -4.86
C PHE A 10 -9.20 19.47 -3.75
N THR A 11 -8.77 19.64 -2.50
CA THR A 11 -9.36 18.94 -1.35
C THR A 11 -10.86 19.26 -1.20
N VAL A 12 -11.25 20.54 -1.33
CA VAL A 12 -12.66 20.93 -1.27
C VAL A 12 -13.47 20.28 -2.39
N VAL A 13 -12.92 20.21 -3.61
CA VAL A 13 -13.57 19.52 -4.73
C VAL A 13 -13.72 18.02 -4.44
N CYS A 14 -12.69 17.35 -3.93
CA CYS A 14 -12.77 15.93 -3.56
C CYS A 14 -13.80 15.65 -2.45
N LEU A 15 -13.86 16.52 -1.43
CA LEU A 15 -14.86 16.40 -0.36
C LEU A 15 -16.28 16.64 -0.89
N ALA A 16 -16.47 17.60 -1.80
CA ALA A 16 -17.75 17.84 -2.45
C ALA A 16 -18.17 16.65 -3.34
N LEU A 17 -17.23 16.03 -4.08
CA LEU A 17 -17.50 14.83 -4.86
C LEU A 17 -17.87 13.63 -3.98
N SER A 18 -17.19 13.45 -2.84
CA SER A 18 -17.53 12.42 -1.86
C SER A 18 -18.93 12.65 -1.26
N ALA A 19 -19.26 13.88 -0.91
CA ALA A 19 -20.59 14.26 -0.44
C ALA A 19 -21.67 13.97 -1.50
N TYR A 20 -21.43 14.38 -2.75
CA TYR A 20 -22.33 14.14 -3.86
C TYR A 20 -22.53 12.64 -4.12
N TRP A 21 -21.45 11.85 -4.08
CA TRP A 21 -21.51 10.41 -4.24
C TRP A 21 -22.35 9.75 -3.13
N GLY A 22 -22.08 10.08 -1.86
CA GLY A 22 -22.85 9.55 -0.72
C GLY A 22 -24.32 10.02 -0.67
N PHE A 23 -24.65 11.14 -1.32
CA PHE A 23 -26.02 11.62 -1.44
C PHE A 23 -26.81 10.88 -2.54
N THR A 24 -26.14 10.45 -3.61
CA THR A 24 -26.81 9.93 -4.82
C THR A 24 -26.74 8.42 -4.99
N HIS A 25 -25.72 7.75 -4.44
CA HIS A 25 -25.47 6.33 -4.66
C HIS A 25 -25.87 5.46 -3.46
N GLY A 26 -26.61 4.40 -3.72
CA GLY A 26 -26.96 3.34 -2.77
C GLY A 26 -28.46 3.25 -2.41
N PRO A 27 -28.92 2.13 -1.82
CA PRO A 27 -30.32 1.93 -1.40
C PRO A 27 -30.76 2.90 -0.28
N GLU A 28 -29.81 3.37 0.53
CA GLU A 28 -29.99 4.34 1.62
C GLU A 28 -29.44 5.73 1.24
N ALA A 29 -29.48 6.09 -0.04
CA ALA A 29 -29.04 7.40 -0.51
C ALA A 29 -29.80 8.52 0.22
N GLY A 30 -29.05 9.48 0.78
CA GLY A 30 -29.63 10.56 1.58
C GLY A 30 -28.60 11.33 2.39
N VAL A 31 -29.10 12.26 3.21
CA VAL A 31 -28.26 13.17 4.02
C VAL A 31 -27.39 12.41 5.02
N SER A 32 -27.89 11.32 5.59
CA SER A 32 -27.14 10.48 6.54
C SER A 32 -25.93 9.81 5.88
N THR A 33 -26.10 9.23 4.70
CA THR A 33 -25.04 8.56 3.92
C THR A 33 -24.02 9.57 3.38
N MET A 34 -24.47 10.75 2.95
CA MET A 34 -23.60 11.88 2.62
C MET A 34 -22.68 12.26 3.78
N LEU A 35 -23.22 12.44 4.98
CA LEU A 35 -22.43 12.80 6.16
C LEU A 35 -21.44 11.69 6.56
N LYS A 36 -21.84 10.41 6.46
CA LYS A 36 -20.94 9.28 6.66
C LYS A 36 -19.78 9.29 5.66
N ALA A 37 -20.08 9.41 4.36
CA ALA A 37 -19.06 9.44 3.30
C ALA A 37 -18.08 10.61 3.48
N LEU A 38 -18.59 11.81 3.77
CA LEU A 38 -17.79 12.99 4.10
C LEU A 38 -16.86 12.74 5.30
N THR A 39 -17.41 12.18 6.39
CA THR A 39 -16.65 11.92 7.61
C THR A 39 -15.55 10.89 7.37
N ILE A 40 -15.87 9.77 6.71
CA ILE A 40 -14.88 8.74 6.35
C ILE A 40 -13.79 9.33 5.46
N THR A 41 -14.19 10.09 4.43
CA THR A 41 -13.23 10.72 3.50
C THR A 41 -12.34 11.73 4.22
N ALA A 42 -12.88 12.53 5.14
CA ALA A 42 -12.10 13.47 5.92
C ALA A 42 -11.09 12.78 6.84
N ILE A 43 -11.52 11.71 7.54
CA ILE A 43 -10.63 10.90 8.39
C ILE A 43 -9.51 10.28 7.53
N LEU A 44 -9.86 9.63 6.42
CA LEU A 44 -8.88 9.04 5.50
C LEU A 44 -7.93 10.08 4.92
N ALA A 45 -8.42 11.27 4.57
CA ALA A 45 -7.58 12.36 4.08
C ALA A 45 -6.57 12.83 5.13
N VAL A 46 -7.00 13.00 6.39
CA VAL A 46 -6.09 13.37 7.49
C VAL A 46 -5.04 12.28 7.73
N MET A 47 -5.46 11.00 7.75
CA MET A 47 -4.53 9.88 7.93
C MET A 47 -3.52 9.81 6.79
N GLU A 48 -3.98 9.93 5.54
CA GLU A 48 -3.13 9.84 4.36
C GLU A 48 -2.11 10.99 4.30
N VAL A 49 -2.53 12.21 4.63
CA VAL A 49 -1.60 13.36 4.73
C VAL A 49 -0.55 13.12 5.83
N SER A 50 -0.97 12.63 7.00
CA SER A 50 -0.07 12.40 8.13
C SER A 50 0.99 11.34 7.79
N LEU A 51 0.58 10.19 7.26
CA LEU A 51 1.49 9.10 6.88
C LEU A 51 2.36 9.46 5.66
N SER A 52 1.85 10.29 4.75
CA SER A 52 2.61 10.74 3.60
C SER A 52 3.73 11.72 3.97
N PHE A 53 3.59 12.48 5.06
CA PHE A 53 4.64 13.41 5.50
C PHE A 53 5.91 12.66 5.90
N ASP A 54 5.80 11.61 6.72
CA ASP A 54 6.96 10.82 7.16
C ASP A 54 7.68 10.18 5.96
N ASN A 55 6.91 9.62 5.03
CA ASN A 55 7.43 9.05 3.80
C ASN A 55 8.08 10.11 2.89
N ALA A 56 7.52 11.31 2.81
CA ALA A 56 8.06 12.39 2.00
C ALA A 56 9.41 12.89 2.54
N VAL A 57 9.58 12.96 3.87
CA VAL A 57 10.84 13.40 4.51
C VAL A 57 11.97 12.40 4.23
N VAL A 58 11.70 11.10 4.40
CA VAL A 58 12.69 10.05 4.11
C VAL A 58 13.02 10.01 2.62
N ASN A 59 12.02 10.07 1.73
CA ASN A 59 12.29 10.07 0.29
C ASN A 59 13.06 11.33 -0.16
N ALA A 60 12.76 12.50 0.41
CA ALA A 60 13.48 13.73 0.10
C ALA A 60 14.97 13.66 0.47
N SER A 61 15.33 12.97 1.55
CA SER A 61 16.73 12.80 1.95
C SER A 61 17.49 11.94 0.94
N VAL A 62 16.87 10.86 0.45
CA VAL A 62 17.43 9.98 -0.58
C VAL A 62 17.56 10.71 -1.93
N LEU A 63 16.50 11.43 -2.34
CA LEU A 63 16.47 12.14 -3.62
C LEU A 63 17.49 13.28 -3.70
N ARG A 64 17.96 13.83 -2.58
CA ARG A 64 18.91 14.94 -2.57
C ARG A 64 20.17 14.65 -3.38
N ASN A 65 20.63 13.40 -3.34
CA ASN A 65 21.88 12.95 -3.98
C ASN A 65 21.68 12.48 -5.43
N TRP A 66 20.46 12.50 -5.96
CA TRP A 66 20.15 12.04 -7.31
C TRP A 66 20.36 13.13 -8.36
N ASP A 67 20.71 12.71 -9.57
CA ASP A 67 20.75 13.57 -10.74
C ASP A 67 19.39 14.23 -11.01
N PRO A 68 19.37 15.44 -11.61
CA PRO A 68 18.13 16.18 -11.87
C PRO A 68 17.10 15.39 -12.68
N PHE A 69 17.55 14.57 -13.63
CA PHE A 69 16.69 13.75 -14.48
C PHE A 69 15.93 12.69 -13.66
N TRP A 70 16.64 11.88 -12.87
CA TRP A 70 16.05 10.82 -12.05
C TRP A 70 15.16 11.38 -10.94
N LYS A 71 15.56 12.51 -10.35
CA LYS A 71 14.75 13.25 -9.38
C LYS A 71 13.42 13.69 -10.00
N MET A 72 13.43 14.26 -11.20
CA MET A 72 12.21 14.68 -11.90
C MET A 72 11.33 13.48 -12.28
N LEU A 73 11.92 12.40 -12.80
CA LEU A 73 11.18 11.18 -13.16
C LEU A 73 10.48 10.57 -11.95
N PHE A 74 11.17 10.47 -10.82
CA PHE A 74 10.59 9.97 -9.58
C PHE A 74 9.46 10.86 -9.08
N LEU A 75 9.67 12.19 -9.04
CA LEU A 75 8.66 13.13 -8.54
C LEU A 75 7.42 13.24 -9.44
N THR A 76 7.53 12.89 -10.72
CA THR A 76 6.42 12.95 -11.68
C THR A 76 5.76 11.59 -11.86
N VAL A 77 6.46 10.65 -12.48
CA VAL A 77 5.94 9.33 -12.83
C VAL A 77 5.97 8.39 -11.63
N GLY A 78 7.04 8.42 -10.84
CA GLY A 78 7.20 7.56 -9.67
C GLY A 78 6.09 7.76 -8.64
N ILE A 79 5.84 9.00 -8.23
CA ILE A 79 4.74 9.34 -7.31
C ILE A 79 3.39 9.00 -7.93
N LEU A 80 3.16 9.25 -9.23
CA LEU A 80 1.90 8.91 -9.88
C LEU A 80 1.62 7.40 -9.84
N ILE A 81 2.61 6.56 -10.15
CA ILE A 81 2.50 5.11 -10.07
C ILE A 81 2.32 4.65 -8.61
N ALA A 82 3.09 5.21 -7.68
CA ALA A 82 2.99 4.84 -6.26
C ALA A 82 1.62 5.20 -5.67
N VAL A 83 1.04 6.34 -6.05
CA VAL A 83 -0.25 6.78 -5.53
C VAL A 83 -1.40 6.12 -6.27
N PHE A 84 -1.49 6.23 -7.60
CA PHE A 84 -2.63 5.71 -8.35
C PHE A 84 -2.47 4.25 -8.74
N GLY A 85 -1.26 3.85 -9.15
CA GLY A 85 -0.95 2.47 -9.49
C GLY A 85 -1.20 1.56 -8.30
N MET A 86 -0.52 1.80 -7.17
CA MET A 86 -0.62 0.91 -6.01
C MET A 86 -1.93 1.06 -5.21
N ARG A 87 -2.54 2.26 -5.15
CA ARG A 87 -3.76 2.45 -4.33
C ARG A 87 -5.06 2.21 -5.10
N LEU A 88 -5.10 2.47 -6.41
CA LEU A 88 -6.33 2.39 -7.19
C LEU A 88 -6.29 1.24 -8.19
N ILE A 89 -5.25 1.17 -9.03
CA ILE A 89 -5.17 0.16 -10.09
C ILE A 89 -4.89 -1.23 -9.51
N PHE A 90 -3.95 -1.34 -8.57
CA PHE A 90 -3.49 -2.61 -8.03
C PHE A 90 -4.59 -3.39 -7.31
N PRO A 91 -5.41 -2.81 -6.41
CA PRO A 91 -6.53 -3.54 -5.80
C PRO A 91 -7.58 -4.01 -6.82
N VAL A 92 -7.89 -3.18 -7.82
CA VAL A 92 -8.82 -3.53 -8.89
C VAL A 92 -8.26 -4.65 -9.76
N ALA A 93 -6.96 -4.61 -10.07
CA ALA A 93 -6.30 -5.64 -10.85
C ALA A 93 -6.28 -7.00 -10.14
N ILE A 94 -6.05 -7.02 -8.81
CA ILE A 94 -6.13 -8.25 -8.02
C ILE A 94 -7.53 -8.85 -8.14
N VAL A 95 -8.58 -8.07 -7.86
CA VAL A 95 -9.96 -8.58 -7.95
C VAL A 95 -10.34 -8.97 -9.37
N ALA A 96 -9.82 -8.29 -10.40
CA ALA A 96 -10.06 -8.66 -11.79
C ALA A 96 -9.49 -10.03 -12.15
N VAL A 97 -8.25 -10.30 -11.73
CA VAL A 97 -7.61 -11.60 -11.96
C VAL A 97 -8.29 -12.70 -11.15
N THR A 98 -8.61 -12.43 -9.88
CA THR A 98 -9.15 -13.45 -8.99
C THR A 98 -10.62 -13.79 -9.24
N ALA A 99 -11.42 -12.80 -9.66
CA ALA A 99 -12.83 -12.98 -9.98
C ALA A 99 -13.07 -13.36 -11.45
N ASP A 100 -12.03 -13.47 -12.27
CA ASP A 100 -12.09 -13.64 -13.73
C ASP A 100 -13.05 -12.61 -14.39
N MET A 101 -12.90 -11.34 -13.99
CA MET A 101 -13.74 -10.23 -14.43
C MET A 101 -12.92 -9.15 -15.13
N GLY A 102 -13.54 -8.40 -16.05
CA GLY A 102 -12.87 -7.26 -16.68
C GLY A 102 -12.60 -6.14 -15.67
N MET A 103 -11.45 -5.44 -15.76
CA MET A 103 -11.12 -4.33 -14.83
C MET A 103 -12.21 -3.25 -14.73
N ILE A 104 -12.91 -2.97 -15.83
CA ILE A 104 -14.01 -2.01 -15.86
C ILE A 104 -15.22 -2.52 -15.06
N GLU A 105 -15.49 -3.82 -15.12
CA GLU A 105 -16.59 -4.46 -14.37
C GLU A 105 -16.27 -4.47 -12.88
N VAL A 106 -15.02 -4.76 -12.51
CA VAL A 106 -14.55 -4.67 -11.13
C VAL A 106 -14.65 -3.23 -10.60
N ALA A 107 -14.27 -2.23 -11.40
CA ALA A 107 -14.43 -0.83 -11.01
C ALA A 107 -15.92 -0.47 -10.80
N LYS A 108 -16.82 -0.97 -11.67
CA LYS A 108 -18.27 -0.82 -11.48
C LYS A 108 -18.77 -1.56 -10.24
N LEU A 109 -18.24 -2.74 -9.95
CA LEU A 109 -18.57 -3.52 -8.76
C LEU A 109 -18.15 -2.76 -7.50
N ALA A 110 -16.92 -2.24 -7.46
CA ALA A 110 -16.40 -1.46 -6.34
C ALA A 110 -17.25 -0.20 -6.04
N LEU A 111 -17.79 0.45 -7.09
CA LEU A 111 -18.60 1.66 -6.94
C LEU A 111 -20.08 1.40 -6.62
N ASN A 112 -20.66 0.32 -7.15
CA ASN A 112 -22.12 0.08 -7.03
C ASN A 112 -22.46 -0.99 -6.01
N ASP A 113 -21.57 -1.95 -5.77
CA ASP A 113 -21.72 -2.99 -4.76
C ASP A 113 -20.40 -3.21 -3.97
N PRO A 114 -20.08 -2.29 -3.04
CA PRO A 114 -18.86 -2.38 -2.25
C PRO A 114 -18.79 -3.64 -1.37
N LYS A 115 -19.95 -4.25 -1.03
CA LYS A 115 -20.00 -5.45 -0.18
C LYS A 115 -19.47 -6.65 -0.95
N THR A 116 -20.02 -6.91 -2.14
CA THR A 116 -19.52 -8.01 -2.97
C THR A 116 -18.08 -7.77 -3.42
N TYR A 117 -17.69 -6.52 -3.73
CA TYR A 117 -16.28 -6.21 -3.97
C TYR A 117 -15.39 -6.59 -2.78
N SER A 118 -15.79 -6.22 -1.56
CA SER A 118 -15.06 -6.55 -0.34
C SER A 118 -14.99 -8.06 -0.10
N GLU A 119 -16.07 -8.81 -0.34
CA GLU A 119 -16.08 -10.28 -0.21
C GLU A 119 -15.09 -10.93 -1.19
N ARG A 120 -15.10 -10.52 -2.46
CA ARG A 120 -14.14 -11.01 -3.47
C ARG A 120 -12.70 -10.65 -3.14
N LEU A 121 -12.48 -9.44 -2.61
CA LEU A 121 -11.14 -9.03 -2.17
C LEU A 121 -10.68 -9.83 -0.94
N MET A 122 -11.58 -10.09 0.02
CA MET A 122 -11.27 -10.84 1.24
C MET A 122 -11.03 -12.32 0.97
N ALA A 123 -11.66 -12.91 -0.05
CA ALA A 123 -11.40 -14.28 -0.48
C ALA A 123 -9.92 -14.52 -0.81
N HIS A 124 -9.22 -13.49 -1.31
CA HIS A 124 -7.79 -13.56 -1.64
C HIS A 124 -6.91 -12.78 -0.65
N HIS A 125 -7.46 -12.40 0.50
CA HIS A 125 -6.69 -11.71 1.54
C HIS A 125 -5.47 -12.53 1.98
N ALA A 126 -5.59 -13.87 2.03
CA ALA A 126 -4.49 -14.75 2.39
C ALA A 126 -3.29 -14.61 1.43
N GLU A 127 -3.52 -14.62 0.13
CA GLU A 127 -2.47 -14.45 -0.89
C GLU A 127 -1.83 -13.06 -0.84
N ILE A 128 -2.65 -12.00 -0.73
CA ILE A 128 -2.17 -10.61 -0.64
C ILE A 128 -1.32 -10.42 0.62
N SER A 129 -1.79 -10.95 1.75
CA SER A 129 -1.09 -10.88 3.03
C SER A 129 0.19 -11.71 3.03
N ALA A 130 0.20 -12.88 2.39
CA ALA A 130 1.40 -13.70 2.23
C ALA A 130 2.45 -12.94 1.39
N PHE A 131 2.06 -12.37 0.25
CA PHE A 131 2.95 -11.56 -0.58
C PHE A 131 3.55 -10.38 0.20
N GLY A 132 2.70 -9.57 0.84
CA GLY A 132 3.15 -8.41 1.63
C GLY A 132 4.01 -8.81 2.82
N GLY A 133 3.64 -9.88 3.54
CA GLY A 133 4.38 -10.42 4.68
C GLY A 133 5.76 -10.95 4.29
N THR A 134 5.85 -11.72 3.20
CA THR A 134 7.14 -12.21 2.67
C THR A 134 8.01 -11.05 2.19
N PHE A 135 7.44 -10.04 1.53
CA PHE A 135 8.18 -8.85 1.13
C PHE A 135 8.78 -8.10 2.34
N LEU A 136 7.97 -7.85 3.38
CA LEU A 136 8.44 -7.19 4.60
C LEU A 136 9.49 -8.03 5.33
N LEU A 137 9.33 -9.36 5.37
CA LEU A 137 10.33 -10.28 5.92
C LEU A 137 11.65 -10.18 5.15
N LEU A 138 11.62 -10.13 3.81
CA LEU A 138 12.81 -9.98 2.99
C LEU A 138 13.53 -8.65 3.26
N VAL A 139 12.79 -7.53 3.31
CA VAL A 139 13.37 -6.21 3.63
C VAL A 139 13.98 -6.22 5.03
N PHE A 140 13.28 -6.80 6.01
CA PHE A 140 13.77 -6.94 7.37
C PHE A 140 15.04 -7.77 7.44
N LEU A 141 15.07 -8.96 6.81
CA LEU A 141 16.24 -9.84 6.81
C LEU A 141 17.43 -9.21 6.06
N ASN A 142 17.19 -8.53 4.95
CA ASN A 142 18.23 -7.79 4.23
C ASN A 142 18.83 -6.69 5.11
N PHE A 143 18.00 -5.90 5.79
CA PHE A 143 18.49 -4.93 6.77
C PHE A 143 19.18 -5.60 7.97
N PHE A 144 18.71 -6.78 8.39
CA PHE A 144 19.27 -7.48 9.54
C PHE A 144 20.66 -8.06 9.26
N PHE A 145 20.88 -8.56 8.04
CA PHE A 145 22.16 -9.13 7.60
C PHE A 145 23.09 -8.13 6.94
N ASP A 146 22.68 -6.88 6.72
CA ASP A 146 23.59 -5.85 6.18
C ASP A 146 24.75 -5.59 7.16
N GLU A 147 25.99 -5.90 6.74
CA GLU A 147 27.21 -5.68 7.52
C GLU A 147 27.64 -4.21 7.54
N GLU A 148 27.21 -3.41 6.55
CA GLU A 148 27.61 -2.01 6.41
C GLU A 148 26.71 -1.05 7.21
N LYS A 149 25.71 -1.57 7.93
CA LYS A 149 24.81 -0.71 8.72
C LYS A 149 25.49 -0.16 9.97
N GLU A 150 25.38 1.15 10.18
CA GLU A 150 25.96 1.81 11.35
C GLU A 150 25.16 1.59 12.65
N THR A 151 23.87 1.25 12.54
CA THR A 151 22.98 1.00 13.68
C THR A 151 22.68 -0.48 13.86
N HIS A 152 23.29 -1.08 14.89
CA HIS A 152 22.99 -2.43 15.36
C HIS A 152 21.96 -2.41 16.49
N TRP A 153 20.81 -3.05 16.32
CA TRP A 153 19.79 -3.16 17.37
C TRP A 153 20.20 -4.19 18.43
N PHE A 154 20.79 -5.31 18.01
CA PHE A 154 21.28 -6.38 18.90
C PHE A 154 22.73 -6.75 18.58
N ARG A 155 23.70 -5.97 19.07
CA ARG A 155 25.15 -6.14 18.79
C ARG A 155 25.68 -7.57 18.90
N TRP A 156 25.24 -8.37 19.89
CA TRP A 156 25.71 -9.75 20.06
C TRP A 156 25.12 -10.73 19.03
N LEU A 157 23.84 -10.57 18.69
CA LEU A 157 23.17 -11.42 17.70
C LEU A 157 23.63 -11.07 16.29
N GLU A 158 23.72 -9.78 15.99
CA GLU A 158 24.11 -9.25 14.67
C GLU A 158 25.58 -9.51 14.36
N ALA A 159 26.50 -9.39 15.33
CA ALA A 159 27.91 -9.71 15.10
C ALA A 159 28.12 -11.20 14.74
N LYS A 160 27.31 -12.11 15.30
CA LYS A 160 27.40 -13.55 15.02
C LYS A 160 26.69 -13.96 13.73
N LEU A 161 25.71 -13.18 13.29
CA LEU A 161 24.98 -13.38 12.03
C LEU A 161 25.61 -12.60 10.85
N SER A 162 26.52 -11.66 11.11
CA SER A 162 27.29 -10.96 10.06
C SER A 162 28.06 -11.95 9.18
N SER A 163 28.68 -13.00 9.73
CA SER A 163 29.39 -13.99 8.91
C SER A 163 28.50 -14.77 7.93
N LEU A 164 27.18 -14.76 8.14
CA LEU A 164 26.16 -15.36 7.27
C LEU A 164 25.66 -14.35 6.20
N ALA A 165 26.01 -13.06 6.32
CA ALA A 165 25.71 -11.99 5.36
C ALA A 165 26.47 -12.09 4.03
N SER A 166 27.57 -12.86 4.00
CA SER A 166 28.38 -13.08 2.79
C SER A 166 27.61 -13.77 1.64
N VAL A 167 26.38 -14.24 1.89
CA VAL A 167 25.50 -14.81 0.88
C VAL A 167 24.23 -13.95 0.76
N PRO A 168 24.13 -13.06 -0.24
CA PRO A 168 22.93 -12.27 -0.52
C PRO A 168 21.64 -13.12 -0.66
N ALA A 169 21.78 -14.41 -0.95
CA ALA A 169 20.66 -15.35 -1.08
C ALA A 169 20.11 -15.86 0.28
N MET A 170 20.73 -15.54 1.42
CA MET A 170 20.31 -16.12 2.70
C MET A 170 18.99 -15.55 3.22
N SER A 171 18.75 -14.25 3.03
CA SER A 171 17.45 -13.61 3.32
C SER A 171 16.34 -14.27 2.50
N VAL A 172 16.60 -14.54 1.22
CA VAL A 172 15.68 -15.25 0.32
C VAL A 172 15.43 -16.68 0.80
N PHE A 173 16.48 -17.41 1.18
CA PHE A 173 16.36 -18.78 1.65
C PHE A 173 15.54 -18.90 2.94
N ILE A 174 15.78 -18.01 3.91
CA ILE A 174 15.02 -17.97 5.17
C ILE A 174 13.56 -17.55 4.90
N ALA A 175 13.33 -16.57 4.03
CA ALA A 175 11.98 -16.17 3.66
C ALA A 175 11.20 -17.29 2.96
N LEU A 176 11.86 -18.08 2.11
CA LEU A 176 11.27 -19.26 1.47
C LEU A 176 10.94 -20.35 2.49
N ILE A 177 11.83 -20.65 3.43
CA ILE A 177 11.55 -21.62 4.50
C ILE A 177 10.37 -21.16 5.36
N ALA A 178 10.35 -19.88 5.75
CA ALA A 178 9.25 -19.32 6.52
C ALA A 178 7.93 -19.41 5.74
N MET A 179 7.95 -19.11 4.44
CA MET A 179 6.77 -19.26 3.57
C MET A 179 6.31 -20.72 3.49
N LEU A 180 7.21 -21.68 3.30
CA LEU A 180 6.87 -23.11 3.25
C LEU A 180 6.29 -23.62 4.57
N ILE A 181 6.84 -23.19 5.71
CA ILE A 181 6.30 -23.53 7.03
C ILE A 181 4.90 -22.95 7.19
N MET A 182 4.70 -21.67 6.84
CA MET A 182 3.38 -21.05 6.90
C MET A 182 2.39 -21.76 5.99
N ALA A 183 2.76 -22.03 4.74
CA ALA A 183 1.92 -22.76 3.78
C ALA A 183 1.57 -24.19 4.24
N ALA A 184 2.44 -24.84 5.00
CA ALA A 184 2.18 -26.16 5.59
C ALA A 184 1.20 -26.10 6.79
N ASN A 185 1.07 -24.94 7.44
CA ASN A 185 0.20 -24.76 8.61
C ASN A 185 -1.11 -24.01 8.28
N VAL A 186 -1.30 -23.55 7.04
CA VAL A 186 -2.58 -23.01 6.56
C VAL A 186 -3.52 -24.18 6.23
N ASP A 187 -4.76 -24.09 6.70
CA ASP A 187 -5.82 -25.07 6.45
C ASP A 187 -6.03 -25.30 4.94
N GLU A 188 -6.26 -26.54 4.50
CA GLU A 188 -6.42 -26.89 3.08
C GLU A 188 -7.55 -26.14 2.36
N SER A 189 -8.51 -25.59 3.12
CA SER A 189 -9.59 -24.75 2.58
C SER A 189 -9.16 -23.32 2.21
N GLN A 190 -7.98 -22.87 2.64
CA GLN A 190 -7.42 -21.54 2.38
C GLN A 190 -6.02 -21.57 1.74
N ARG A 191 -5.52 -22.76 1.37
CA ARG A 191 -4.31 -22.95 0.56
C ARG A 191 -4.61 -22.81 -0.92
#